data_AF-A0A1R2C7N6-F1
#
_entry.id   AF-A0A1R2C7N6-F1
#
_cell.length_a   1.000
_cell.length_b   1.000
_cell.length_c   1.000
_cell.angle_alpha   90.00
_cell.angle_beta   90.00
_cell.angle_gamma   90.00
#
_symmetry.space_group_name_H-M   'P 1'
#
loop_
_entity.id
_entity.type
_entity.pdbx_description
1 polymer ?
#
loop_
_entity_poly.entity_id
_entity_poly.type
_entity_poly.pdbx_seq_one_letter_code
_entity_poly.pdbx_strand_id
1 'polypeptide(L)'
;MERRMHLLKAKSKTPVRTYADFIGEDSKDLNEDYSRIGNSSVKLTDGTSLNDSPERKETNQETWGSSEAETIGYLKIELQNKQQDIEDLLIKHDELNSALITYKAQNNSLHKELNSCREKNYQLDVELYLLKENLGNKEKEILQLEHELDLCTNSEKAHKQLKEENVSLKEEIKNKKSIFEAKLKKSIQKNEELIKIIHENNDCITSLKKKIAIIDQNKKLQDPDDFLIRKTAQSVDTKFKIEKLKIPRNYQSSLSPDRNLILTERTAKTESTLMNDLQLLLSVESPSKLMSSILHLKESHKSYKKYQNFYKQISALVQECSPSGFFTSEPTPNQIWKWITRLLEEYMHLKQTIY
;
A
#
# COMPACT_ATOMS: atom_id res chain seq x y z
N MET A 1 -9.07 23.87 -23.89
CA MET A 1 -9.13 25.16 -24.62
C MET A 1 -9.84 26.14 -23.71
N GLU A 2 -9.29 27.20 -23.14
CA GLU A 2 -8.05 27.98 -23.31
C GLU A 2 -7.79 28.71 -21.98
N ARG A 3 -6.52 29.07 -21.70
CA ARG A 3 -6.06 29.91 -20.56
C ARG A 3 -5.79 29.24 -19.21
N ARG A 4 -4.99 28.17 -19.21
CA ARG A 4 -3.89 28.01 -18.22
C ARG A 4 -2.75 27.13 -18.75
N MET A 5 -2.46 27.33 -20.04
CA MET A 5 -1.30 26.82 -20.77
C MET A 5 -0.21 27.91 -20.88
N HIS A 6 0.07 28.62 -19.78
CA HIS A 6 1.20 29.55 -19.70
C HIS A 6 1.71 29.60 -18.26
N LEU A 7 2.42 28.54 -17.87
CA LEU A 7 3.55 28.55 -16.92
C LEU A 7 4.22 27.17 -16.79
N LEU A 8 4.09 26.31 -17.82
CA LEU A 8 4.84 25.05 -17.98
C LEU A 8 6.03 25.19 -18.94
N LYS A 9 6.62 26.39 -19.01
CA LYS A 9 7.90 26.65 -19.71
C LYS A 9 8.78 27.57 -18.86
N ALA A 10 9.12 27.12 -17.66
CA ALA A 10 10.35 27.55 -16.99
C ALA A 10 11.15 26.28 -16.70
N LYS A 11 12.19 26.14 -17.52
CA LYS A 11 13.19 25.08 -17.55
C LYS A 11 13.64 24.61 -16.17
N SER A 12 13.85 23.30 -16.09
CA SER A 12 14.87 22.67 -15.25
C SER A 12 16.14 23.51 -15.14
N LYS A 13 16.65 23.62 -13.92
CA LYS A 13 18.06 23.81 -13.49
C LYS A 13 18.07 24.56 -12.15
N THR A 14 17.73 23.87 -11.07
CA THR A 14 18.40 24.18 -9.80
C THR A 14 19.72 23.44 -9.83
N PRO A 15 20.88 24.13 -9.88
CA PRO A 15 22.14 23.45 -9.78
C PRO A 15 22.27 22.90 -8.36
N VAL A 16 22.62 21.61 -8.25
CA VAL A 16 23.21 21.07 -7.03
C VAL A 16 24.49 21.86 -6.82
N ARG A 17 24.51 22.76 -5.85
CA ARG A 17 25.73 23.48 -5.45
C ARG A 17 26.76 22.44 -5.02
N THR A 18 27.81 22.30 -5.80
CA THR A 18 28.94 21.44 -5.45
C THR A 18 29.91 22.22 -4.56
N TYR A 19 30.73 21.49 -3.82
CA TYR A 19 31.71 22.03 -2.86
C TYR A 19 32.69 23.07 -3.46
N ALA A 20 32.80 23.13 -4.80
CA ALA A 20 33.59 24.13 -5.51
C ALA A 20 32.98 25.55 -5.47
N ASP A 21 31.66 25.68 -5.36
CA ASP A 21 30.96 26.98 -5.35
C ASP A 21 31.09 27.72 -4.00
N PHE A 22 31.57 27.04 -2.95
CA PHE A 22 31.77 27.62 -1.61
C PHE A 22 33.24 27.97 -1.30
N ILE A 23 34.19 27.48 -2.12
CA ILE A 23 35.64 27.67 -1.89
C ILE A 23 36.22 28.81 -2.77
N GLY A 24 35.42 29.33 -3.71
CA GLY A 24 35.91 30.18 -4.80
C GLY A 24 36.11 31.67 -4.53
N GLU A 25 35.52 32.27 -3.48
CA GLU A 25 35.51 33.75 -3.35
C GLU A 25 36.28 34.34 -2.16
N ASP A 26 36.62 33.57 -1.12
CA ASP A 26 37.25 34.15 0.09
C ASP A 26 38.74 33.75 0.29
N SER A 27 39.35 33.01 -0.64
CA SER A 27 40.70 32.44 -0.44
C SER A 27 41.81 33.02 -1.30
N LYS A 28 41.54 34.00 -2.18
CA LYS A 28 42.55 34.58 -3.08
C LYS A 28 43.12 35.95 -2.66
N ASP A 29 42.49 36.67 -1.74
CA ASP A 29 42.91 38.05 -1.42
C ASP A 29 43.73 38.21 -0.13
N LEU A 30 44.15 37.13 0.53
CA LEU A 30 44.84 37.21 1.83
C LEU A 30 46.31 36.75 1.84
N ASN A 31 46.92 36.50 0.67
CA ASN A 31 48.27 35.94 0.63
C ASN A 31 49.31 36.71 -0.21
N GLU A 32 49.04 37.96 -0.63
CA GLU A 32 50.00 38.73 -1.45
C GLU A 32 50.76 39.87 -0.74
N ASP A 33 50.47 40.21 0.53
CA ASP A 33 51.08 41.40 1.15
C ASP A 33 52.21 41.16 2.17
N TYR A 34 52.84 39.99 2.18
CA TYR A 34 53.97 39.72 3.09
C TYR A 34 55.25 39.31 2.35
N SER A 35 55.83 40.26 1.62
CA SER A 35 57.25 40.23 1.25
C SER A 35 57.94 41.59 1.31
N ARG A 36 57.35 42.59 2.01
CA ARG A 36 57.93 43.94 1.99
C ARG A 36 57.73 44.74 3.28
N ILE A 37 58.23 44.25 4.40
CA ILE A 37 58.63 45.14 5.50
C ILE A 37 60.06 44.76 5.86
N GLY A 38 60.98 45.38 5.13
CA GLY A 38 62.40 45.32 5.40
C GLY A 38 62.74 46.13 6.65
N ASN A 39 63.69 45.59 7.40
CA ASN A 39 64.42 46.27 8.46
C ASN A 39 64.83 47.69 8.04
N SER A 40 64.18 48.73 8.58
CA SER A 40 64.73 50.09 8.52
C SER A 40 65.60 50.32 9.76
N SER A 41 66.86 49.88 9.67
CA SER A 41 67.92 50.40 10.51
C SER A 41 68.20 51.83 10.06
N VAL A 42 67.72 52.82 10.83
CA VAL A 42 68.08 54.23 10.60
C VAL A 42 69.49 54.44 11.12
N LYS A 43 70.44 54.46 10.17
CA LYS A 43 71.78 55.02 10.34
C LYS A 43 71.65 56.53 10.58
N LEU A 44 72.16 57.01 11.69
CA LEU A 44 72.48 58.42 11.90
C LEU A 44 73.77 58.75 11.14
N THR A 45 73.71 59.67 10.19
CA THR A 45 74.88 60.29 9.55
C THR A 45 74.72 61.81 9.59
N ASP A 46 75.70 62.44 10.23
CA ASP A 46 76.35 63.75 10.06
C ASP A 46 75.57 64.97 9.53
N GLY A 47 75.71 66.07 10.30
CA GLY A 47 75.35 67.43 9.90
C GLY A 47 76.08 68.46 10.78
N THR A 48 77.21 68.93 10.26
CA THR A 48 78.14 69.96 10.76
C THR A 48 77.51 71.36 10.81
N SER A 49 77.97 72.23 11.74
CA SER A 49 78.11 73.68 11.50
C SER A 49 79.12 74.34 12.44
N LEU A 50 80.13 74.96 11.84
CA LEU A 50 81.07 75.94 12.39
C LEU A 50 80.39 77.31 12.62
N ASN A 51 80.79 78.06 13.66
CA ASN A 51 81.51 79.35 13.54
C ASN A 51 81.63 80.10 14.88
N ASP A 52 82.87 80.47 15.20
CA ASP A 52 83.39 81.73 15.75
C ASP A 52 82.54 82.60 16.72
N SER A 53 83.00 82.58 17.98
CA SER A 53 83.30 83.68 18.93
C SER A 53 82.77 85.12 18.67
N PRO A 54 82.39 85.86 19.73
CA PRO A 54 83.43 86.52 20.53
C PRO A 54 83.24 86.52 22.04
N GLU A 55 84.40 86.60 22.71
CA GLU A 55 84.58 86.94 24.12
C GLU A 55 83.60 88.02 24.62
N ARG A 56 82.81 87.66 25.63
CA ARG A 56 82.30 88.61 26.62
C ARG A 56 82.76 88.19 27.99
N LYS A 57 83.54 89.08 28.60
CA LYS A 57 83.77 89.12 30.04
C LYS A 57 82.45 89.48 30.73
N GLU A 58 81.90 88.54 31.48
CA GLU A 58 80.89 88.80 32.52
C GLU A 58 81.37 88.05 33.77
N THR A 59 82.19 88.68 34.61
CA THR A 59 81.77 89.21 35.91
C THR A 59 80.43 88.64 36.42
N ASN A 60 80.53 87.84 37.51
CA ASN A 60 79.49 87.30 38.39
C ASN A 60 79.05 85.85 38.11
N GLN A 61 79.99 84.92 38.26
CA GLN A 61 79.78 83.49 38.13
C GLN A 61 79.83 82.80 39.50
N GLU A 62 78.89 83.08 40.40
CA GLU A 62 78.74 82.28 41.64
C GLU A 62 77.30 82.12 42.14
N THR A 63 76.29 82.69 41.46
CA THR A 63 74.88 82.56 41.84
C THR A 63 73.93 82.14 40.71
N TRP A 64 74.36 82.16 39.46
CA TRP A 64 73.55 81.72 38.29
C TRP A 64 73.67 80.23 37.96
N GLY A 65 74.72 79.56 38.45
CA GLY A 65 74.92 78.12 38.22
C GLY A 65 73.98 77.20 38.99
N SER A 66 73.32 77.67 40.07
CA SER A 66 72.42 76.84 40.89
C SER A 66 71.07 76.60 40.20
N SER A 67 70.45 77.65 39.65
CA SER A 67 69.11 77.55 39.06
C SER A 67 69.08 76.76 37.74
N GLU A 68 70.11 76.91 36.90
CA GLU A 68 70.27 76.12 35.68
C GLU A 68 70.58 74.64 35.99
N ALA A 69 71.45 74.37 36.98
CA ALA A 69 71.75 73.01 37.41
C ALA A 69 70.53 72.31 38.03
N GLU A 70 69.70 73.02 38.79
CA GLU A 70 68.43 72.50 39.33
C GLU A 70 67.43 72.17 38.21
N THR A 71 67.32 73.04 37.20
CA THR A 71 66.44 72.81 36.03
C THR A 71 66.92 71.62 35.20
N ILE A 72 68.23 71.50 34.96
CA ILE A 72 68.84 70.35 34.27
C ILE A 72 68.64 69.07 35.08
N GLY A 73 68.75 69.13 36.41
CA GLY A 73 68.47 68.00 37.31
C GLY A 73 67.03 67.53 37.20
N TYR A 74 66.06 68.44 37.22
CA TYR A 74 64.64 68.14 37.04
C TYR A 74 64.36 67.52 35.67
N LEU A 75 64.86 68.12 34.59
CA LEU A 75 64.68 67.60 33.23
C LEU A 75 65.31 66.21 33.05
N LYS A 76 66.43 65.93 33.72
CA LYS A 76 67.06 64.61 33.70
C LYS A 76 66.21 63.55 34.39
N ILE A 77 65.61 63.87 35.53
CA ILE A 77 64.68 62.98 36.24
C ILE A 77 63.43 62.75 35.40
N GLU A 78 62.88 63.80 34.79
CA GLU A 78 61.72 63.70 33.90
C GLU A 78 62.02 62.84 32.67
N LEU A 79 63.17 63.04 32.03
CA LEU A 79 63.63 62.21 30.91
C LEU A 79 63.78 60.75 31.31
N GLN A 80 64.36 60.48 32.49
CA GLN A 80 64.52 59.12 33.00
C GLN A 80 63.17 58.45 33.28
N ASN A 81 62.21 59.18 33.85
CA ASN A 81 60.85 58.67 34.06
C ASN A 81 60.15 58.37 32.72
N LYS A 82 60.32 59.24 31.71
CA LYS A 82 59.77 58.98 30.36
C LYS A 82 60.43 57.81 29.66
N GLN A 83 61.73 57.57 29.89
CA GLN A 83 62.40 56.38 29.39
C GLN A 83 61.82 55.11 30.03
N GLN A 84 61.56 55.13 31.34
CA GLN A 84 60.91 54.01 32.02
C GLN A 84 59.49 53.77 31.50
N ASP A 85 58.68 54.84 31.32
CA ASP A 85 57.33 54.75 30.75
C ASP A 85 57.34 54.07 29.37
N ILE A 86 58.34 54.39 28.53
CA ILE A 86 58.50 53.79 27.19
C ILE A 86 58.87 52.30 27.31
N GLU A 87 59.77 51.95 28.22
CA GLU A 87 60.18 50.55 28.42
C GLU A 87 59.01 49.69 28.91
N ASP A 88 58.21 50.20 29.87
CA ASP A 88 57.01 49.52 30.35
C ASP A 88 55.96 49.34 29.22
N LEU A 89 55.81 50.34 28.34
CA LEU A 89 54.92 50.26 27.18
C LEU A 89 55.40 49.22 26.15
N LEU A 90 56.71 49.10 25.94
CA LEU A 90 57.29 48.09 25.05
C LEU A 90 57.05 46.67 25.57
N ILE A 91 57.25 46.45 26.88
CA ILE A 91 56.95 45.16 27.52
C ILE A 91 55.47 44.80 27.32
N LYS A 92 54.57 45.74 27.58
CA LYS A 92 53.13 45.53 27.40
C LYS A 92 52.74 45.26 25.95
N HIS A 93 53.38 45.93 25.00
CA HIS A 93 53.18 45.69 23.57
C HIS A 93 53.60 44.27 23.18
N ASP A 94 54.73 43.78 23.69
CA ASP A 94 55.21 42.43 23.39
C ASP A 94 54.32 41.35 24.03
N GLU A 95 53.84 41.58 25.26
CA GLU A 95 52.84 40.73 25.90
C GLU A 95 51.54 40.63 25.09
N LEU A 96 51.02 41.78 24.63
CA LEU A 96 49.83 41.83 23.79
C LEU A 96 50.03 41.12 22.44
N ASN A 97 51.19 41.27 21.82
CA ASN A 97 51.51 40.58 20.58
C ASN A 97 51.62 39.07 20.76
N SER A 98 52.24 38.62 21.84
CA SER A 98 52.30 37.19 22.20
C SER A 98 50.88 36.63 22.40
N ALA A 99 50.04 37.33 23.17
CA ALA A 99 48.64 36.95 23.37
C ALA A 99 47.85 36.89 22.05
N LEU A 100 48.05 37.86 21.15
CA LEU A 100 47.40 37.90 19.84
C LEU A 100 47.81 36.70 18.97
N ILE A 101 49.10 36.33 18.97
CA ILE A 101 49.59 35.15 18.24
C ILE A 101 48.94 33.88 18.79
N THR A 102 48.88 33.72 20.12
CA THR A 102 48.22 32.58 20.75
C THR A 102 46.73 32.53 20.40
N TYR A 103 46.02 33.65 20.46
CA TYR A 103 44.60 33.72 20.13
C TYR A 103 44.32 33.34 18.67
N LYS A 104 45.16 33.81 17.74
CA LYS A 104 45.08 33.42 16.32
C LYS A 104 45.30 31.93 16.13
N ALA A 105 46.29 31.34 16.81
CA ALA A 105 46.55 29.91 16.74
C ALA A 105 45.36 29.08 17.28
N GLN A 106 44.79 29.48 18.42
CA GLN A 106 43.60 28.85 19.00
C GLN A 106 42.40 28.95 18.06
N ASN A 107 42.12 30.13 17.50
CA ASN A 107 41.01 30.34 16.58
C ASN A 107 41.13 29.47 15.32
N ASN A 108 42.36 29.33 14.79
CA ASN A 108 42.63 28.45 13.67
C ASN A 108 42.40 26.96 14.01
N SER A 109 42.75 26.53 15.23
CA SER A 109 42.47 25.16 15.70
C SER A 109 40.96 24.91 15.79
N LEU A 110 40.23 25.84 16.42
CA LEU A 110 38.77 25.80 16.55
C LEU A 110 38.07 25.73 15.18
N HIS A 111 38.54 26.50 14.19
CA HIS A 111 38.01 26.42 12.83
C HIS A 111 38.23 25.06 12.17
N LYS A 112 39.38 24.40 12.39
CA LYS A 112 39.63 23.05 11.89
C LYS A 112 38.68 22.04 12.53
N GLU A 113 38.49 22.11 13.84
CA GLU A 113 37.55 21.24 14.57
C GLU A 113 36.11 21.46 14.10
N LEU A 114 35.69 22.72 13.93
CA LEU A 114 34.36 23.06 13.44
C LEU A 114 34.11 22.50 12.03
N ASN A 115 35.11 22.58 11.14
CA ASN A 115 35.00 22.00 9.79
C ASN A 115 34.95 20.47 9.83
N SER A 116 35.73 19.82 10.70
CA SER A 116 35.65 18.37 10.89
C SER A 116 34.28 17.93 11.42
N CYS A 117 33.70 18.68 12.37
CA CYS A 117 32.35 18.43 12.85
C CYS A 117 31.29 18.61 11.76
N ARG A 118 31.41 19.63 10.90
CA ARG A 118 30.51 19.84 9.76
C ARG A 118 30.57 18.69 8.77
N GLU A 119 31.76 18.20 8.46
CA GLU A 119 31.95 17.06 7.56
C GLU A 119 31.33 15.78 8.14
N LYS A 120 31.54 15.48 9.42
CA LYS A 120 30.90 14.35 10.10
C LYS A 120 29.38 14.48 10.11
N ASN A 121 28.85 15.68 10.34
CA ASN A 121 27.40 15.90 10.33
C ASN A 121 26.80 15.62 8.95
N TYR A 122 27.49 16.05 7.89
CA TYR A 122 27.09 15.74 6.51
C TYR A 122 27.11 14.23 6.21
N GLN A 123 28.16 13.52 6.67
CA GLN A 123 28.23 12.06 6.51
C GLN A 123 27.05 11.36 7.23
N LEU A 124 26.73 11.79 8.45
CA LEU A 124 25.58 11.27 9.20
C LEU A 124 24.25 11.57 8.51
N ASP A 125 24.07 12.76 7.92
CA ASP A 125 22.86 13.11 7.17
C ASP A 125 22.66 12.19 5.95
N VAL A 126 23.74 11.86 5.25
CA VAL A 126 23.71 10.91 4.12
C VAL A 126 23.36 9.50 4.61
N GLU A 127 23.97 9.02 5.68
CA GLU A 127 23.65 7.71 6.27
C GLU A 127 22.19 7.64 6.73
N LEU A 128 21.68 8.68 7.39
CA LEU A 128 20.28 8.77 7.80
C LEU A 128 19.32 8.74 6.61
N TYR A 129 19.66 9.39 5.50
CA TYR A 129 18.88 9.33 4.28
C TYR A 129 18.80 7.90 3.71
N LEU A 130 19.94 7.22 3.59
CA LEU A 130 20.01 5.84 3.09
C LEU A 130 19.26 4.86 4.00
N LEU A 131 19.37 5.02 5.32
CA LEU A 131 18.65 4.20 6.29
C LEU A 131 17.13 4.40 6.18
N LYS A 132 16.67 5.64 6.00
CA LYS A 132 15.24 5.93 5.77
C LYS A 132 14.72 5.31 4.49
N GLU A 133 15.50 5.36 3.41
CA GLU A 133 15.14 4.73 2.14
C GLU A 133 15.04 3.21 2.28
N ASN A 134 16.02 2.58 2.94
CA ASN A 134 16.01 1.15 3.23
C ASN A 134 14.82 0.73 4.12
N LEU A 135 14.50 1.53 5.14
CA LEU A 135 13.33 1.31 5.99
C LEU A 135 12.04 1.34 5.17
N GLY A 136 11.86 2.35 4.30
CA GLY A 136 10.69 2.43 3.43
C GLY A 136 10.57 1.28 2.43
N ASN A 137 11.69 0.72 1.96
CA ASN A 137 11.70 -0.49 1.14
C ASN A 137 11.27 -1.73 1.94
N LYS A 138 11.73 -1.85 3.19
CA LYS A 138 11.33 -2.95 4.08
C LYS A 138 9.88 -2.88 4.52
N GLU A 139 9.33 -1.68 4.74
CA GLU A 139 7.90 -1.50 5.01
C GLU A 139 7.04 -1.96 3.83
N LYS A 140 7.44 -1.67 2.59
CA LYS A 140 6.75 -2.18 1.39
C LYS A 140 6.80 -3.70 1.27
N GLU A 141 7.95 -4.30 1.58
CA GLU A 141 8.11 -5.77 1.60
C GLU A 141 7.20 -6.41 2.65
N ILE A 142 7.12 -5.84 3.85
CA ILE A 142 6.21 -6.29 4.91
C ILE A 142 4.76 -6.23 4.45
N LEU A 143 4.31 -5.11 3.88
CA LEU A 143 2.94 -4.97 3.37
C LEU A 143 2.60 -6.00 2.28
N GLN A 144 3.57 -6.34 1.43
CA GLN A 144 3.38 -7.39 0.43
C GLN A 144 3.22 -8.77 1.09
N LEU A 145 4.08 -9.10 2.05
CA LEU A 145 4.00 -10.37 2.79
C LEU A 145 2.71 -10.50 3.60
N GLU A 146 2.22 -9.41 4.20
CA GLU A 146 0.93 -9.38 4.90
C GLU A 146 -0.23 -9.70 3.95
N HIS A 147 -0.23 -9.12 2.74
CA HIS A 147 -1.23 -9.41 1.73
C HIS A 147 -1.16 -10.88 1.27
N GLU A 148 0.03 -11.43 1.06
CA GLU A 148 0.22 -12.84 0.70
C GLU A 148 -0.27 -13.79 1.81
N LEU A 149 -0.02 -13.44 3.08
CA LEU A 149 -0.53 -14.18 4.24
C LEU A 149 -2.06 -14.15 4.31
N ASP A 150 -2.68 -13.00 4.06
CA ASP A 150 -4.14 -12.87 4.00
C ASP A 150 -4.76 -13.73 2.88
N LEU A 151 -4.11 -13.81 1.72
CA LEU A 151 -4.56 -14.69 0.63
C LEU A 151 -4.47 -16.17 1.05
N CYS A 152 -3.37 -16.59 1.66
CA CYS A 152 -3.19 -17.95 2.15
C CYS A 152 -4.22 -18.33 3.21
N THR A 153 -4.44 -17.47 4.21
CA THR A 153 -5.44 -17.74 5.27
C THR A 153 -6.86 -17.81 4.72
N ASN A 154 -7.21 -17.00 3.73
CA ASN A 154 -8.50 -17.07 3.05
C ASN A 154 -8.65 -18.37 2.24
N SER A 155 -7.59 -18.81 1.56
CA SER A 155 -7.55 -20.08 0.84
C SER A 155 -7.73 -21.28 1.78
N GLU A 156 -7.07 -21.28 2.94
CA GLU A 156 -7.22 -22.33 3.96
C GLU A 156 -8.65 -22.41 4.51
N LYS A 157 -9.27 -21.25 4.79
CA LYS A 157 -10.69 -21.20 5.22
C LYS A 157 -11.61 -21.79 4.15
N ALA A 158 -11.42 -21.45 2.88
CA ALA A 158 -12.19 -22.00 1.77
C ALA A 158 -11.99 -23.52 1.64
N HIS A 159 -10.74 -23.99 1.77
CA HIS A 159 -10.45 -25.43 1.72
C HIS A 159 -11.09 -26.19 2.89
N LYS A 160 -11.11 -25.59 4.09
CA LYS A 160 -11.79 -26.18 5.26
C LYS A 160 -13.30 -26.30 5.03
N GLN A 161 -13.94 -25.26 4.51
CA GLN A 161 -15.36 -25.29 4.14
C GLN A 161 -15.67 -26.37 3.09
N LEU A 162 -14.88 -26.45 2.02
CA LEU A 162 -15.04 -27.49 1.00
C LEU A 162 -14.85 -28.91 1.55
N LYS A 163 -13.98 -29.08 2.55
CA LYS A 163 -13.79 -30.37 3.22
C LYS A 163 -15.00 -30.76 4.06
N GLU A 164 -15.58 -29.81 4.81
CA GLU A 164 -16.80 -30.02 5.59
C GLU A 164 -18.00 -30.34 4.68
N GLU A 165 -18.18 -29.61 3.59
CA GLU A 165 -19.24 -29.85 2.59
C GLU A 165 -19.08 -31.24 1.94
N ASN A 166 -17.87 -31.65 1.58
CA ASN A 166 -17.60 -32.98 1.04
C ASN A 166 -17.94 -34.11 2.03
N VAL A 167 -17.69 -33.91 3.33
CA VAL A 167 -18.08 -34.89 4.36
C VAL A 167 -19.60 -34.99 4.44
N SER A 168 -20.31 -33.85 4.43
CA SER A 168 -21.78 -33.82 4.44
C SER A 168 -22.38 -34.50 3.20
N LEU A 169 -21.87 -34.21 2.01
CA LEU A 169 -22.30 -34.83 0.75
C LEU A 169 -22.04 -36.35 0.74
N LYS A 170 -20.91 -36.81 1.27
CA LYS A 170 -20.63 -38.25 1.39
C LYS A 170 -21.65 -38.96 2.27
N GLU A 171 -22.04 -38.35 3.39
CA GLU A 171 -23.05 -38.92 4.28
C GLU A 171 -24.45 -38.92 3.62
N GLU A 172 -24.80 -37.87 2.88
CA GLU A 172 -26.04 -37.81 2.11
C GLU A 172 -26.09 -38.89 1.02
N ILE A 173 -24.99 -39.10 0.28
CA ILE A 173 -24.86 -40.17 -0.72
C ILE A 173 -25.04 -41.54 -0.07
N LYS A 174 -24.40 -41.77 1.09
CA LYS A 174 -24.51 -43.03 1.84
C LYS A 174 -25.95 -43.29 2.28
N ASN A 175 -26.65 -42.27 2.78
CA ASN A 175 -28.07 -42.37 3.16
C ASN A 175 -28.95 -42.66 1.95
N LYS A 176 -28.77 -41.95 0.84
CA LYS A 176 -29.50 -42.21 -0.42
C LYS A 176 -29.26 -43.64 -0.92
N LYS A 177 -28.02 -44.11 -0.88
CA LYS A 177 -27.66 -45.49 -1.26
C LYS A 177 -28.43 -46.51 -0.42
N SER A 178 -28.47 -46.34 0.91
CA SER A 178 -29.23 -47.22 1.80
C SER A 178 -30.73 -47.25 1.48
N ILE A 179 -31.33 -46.08 1.20
CA ILE A 179 -32.74 -45.98 0.80
C ILE A 179 -32.98 -46.72 -0.53
N PHE A 180 -32.09 -46.56 -1.50
CA PHE A 180 -32.19 -47.25 -2.80
C PHE A 180 -32.05 -48.77 -2.64
N GLU A 181 -31.11 -49.25 -1.84
CA GLU A 181 -30.94 -50.68 -1.55
C GLU A 181 -32.20 -51.27 -0.88
N ALA A 182 -32.80 -50.56 0.07
CA ALA A 182 -34.05 -50.98 0.71
C ALA A 182 -35.22 -51.04 -0.29
N LYS A 183 -35.33 -50.05 -1.19
CA LYS A 183 -36.35 -50.06 -2.26
C LYS A 183 -36.13 -51.20 -3.24
N LEU A 184 -34.88 -51.45 -3.64
CA LEU A 184 -34.52 -52.55 -4.53
C LEU A 184 -34.88 -53.90 -3.91
N LYS A 185 -34.55 -54.12 -2.64
CA LYS A 185 -34.90 -55.35 -1.91
C LYS A 185 -36.41 -55.58 -1.85
N LYS A 186 -37.20 -54.53 -1.56
CA LYS A 186 -38.67 -54.61 -1.60
C LYS A 186 -39.20 -54.94 -3.01
N SER A 187 -38.58 -54.39 -4.06
CA SER A 187 -38.98 -54.68 -5.44
C SER A 187 -38.67 -56.12 -5.85
N ILE A 188 -37.50 -56.64 -5.44
CA ILE A 188 -37.13 -58.04 -5.67
C ILE A 188 -38.13 -58.97 -4.98
N GLN A 189 -38.45 -58.71 -3.71
CA GLN A 189 -39.42 -59.51 -2.95
C GLN A 189 -40.81 -59.53 -3.62
N LYS A 190 -41.30 -58.37 -4.08
CA LYS A 190 -42.56 -58.30 -4.86
C LYS A 190 -42.51 -59.11 -6.15
N ASN A 191 -41.38 -59.09 -6.85
CA ASN A 191 -41.21 -59.90 -8.06
C ASN A 191 -41.19 -61.40 -7.75
N GLU A 192 -40.56 -61.83 -6.65
CA GLU A 192 -40.58 -63.22 -6.20
C GLU A 192 -42.01 -63.70 -5.86
N GLU A 193 -42.80 -62.85 -5.18
CA GLU A 193 -44.21 -63.11 -4.91
C GLU A 193 -45.03 -63.26 -6.21
N LEU A 194 -44.82 -62.38 -7.19
CA LEU A 194 -45.47 -62.48 -8.50
C LEU A 194 -45.09 -63.77 -9.24
N ILE A 195 -43.82 -64.19 -9.17
CA ILE A 195 -43.37 -65.45 -9.77
C ILE A 195 -44.09 -66.65 -9.13
N LYS A 196 -44.28 -66.67 -7.81
CA LYS A 196 -45.05 -67.72 -7.12
C LYS A 196 -46.49 -67.78 -7.63
N ILE A 197 -47.16 -66.63 -7.69
CA ILE A 197 -48.55 -66.54 -8.21
C ILE A 197 -48.64 -67.05 -9.65
N ILE A 198 -47.66 -66.70 -10.51
CA ILE A 198 -47.60 -67.19 -11.89
C ILE A 198 -47.45 -68.73 -11.91
N HIS A 199 -46.63 -69.29 -11.03
CA HIS A 199 -46.44 -70.74 -10.93
C HIS A 199 -47.72 -71.47 -10.51
N GLU A 200 -48.38 -70.99 -9.45
CA GLU A 200 -49.67 -71.54 -8.98
C GLU A 200 -50.76 -71.47 -10.06
N ASN A 201 -50.83 -70.35 -10.80
CA ASN A 201 -51.75 -70.21 -11.93
C ASN A 201 -51.41 -71.17 -13.07
N ASN A 202 -50.14 -71.40 -13.38
CA ASN A 202 -49.72 -72.37 -14.39
C ASN A 202 -50.07 -73.81 -13.99
N ASP A 203 -49.94 -74.17 -12.72
CA ASP A 203 -50.37 -75.46 -12.18
C ASP A 203 -51.88 -75.63 -12.29
N CYS A 204 -52.65 -74.58 -12.00
CA CYS A 204 -54.09 -74.56 -12.19
C CYS A 204 -54.46 -74.71 -13.67
N ILE A 205 -53.80 -73.98 -14.57
CA ILE A 205 -54.01 -74.07 -16.03
C ILE A 205 -53.68 -75.48 -16.53
N THR A 206 -52.59 -76.10 -16.09
CA THR A 206 -52.24 -77.47 -16.49
C THR A 206 -53.25 -78.48 -15.97
N SER A 207 -53.75 -78.33 -14.74
CA SER A 207 -54.85 -79.14 -14.20
C SER A 207 -56.14 -78.99 -15.03
N LEU A 208 -56.52 -77.76 -15.37
CA LEU A 208 -57.68 -77.47 -16.23
C LEU A 208 -57.49 -78.06 -17.63
N LYS A 209 -56.31 -77.93 -18.24
CA LYS A 209 -56.00 -78.54 -19.54
C LYS A 209 -56.14 -80.06 -19.49
N LYS A 210 -55.69 -80.72 -18.41
CA LYS A 210 -55.90 -82.17 -18.21
C LYS A 210 -57.38 -82.52 -18.13
N LYS A 211 -58.19 -81.76 -17.38
CA LYS A 211 -59.65 -81.96 -17.30
C LYS A 211 -60.34 -81.77 -18.65
N ILE A 212 -59.96 -80.75 -19.42
CA ILE A 212 -60.47 -80.53 -20.78
C ILE A 212 -60.12 -81.72 -21.68
N ALA A 213 -58.87 -82.21 -21.65
CA ALA A 213 -58.45 -83.36 -22.44
C ALA A 213 -59.25 -84.64 -22.10
N ILE A 214 -59.60 -84.85 -20.82
CA ILE A 214 -60.46 -85.96 -20.39
C ILE A 214 -61.89 -85.79 -20.94
N ILE A 215 -62.45 -84.57 -20.88
CA ILE A 215 -63.77 -84.28 -21.45
C ILE A 215 -63.78 -84.51 -22.97
N ASP A 216 -62.75 -84.08 -23.67
CA ASP A 216 -62.61 -84.28 -25.13
C ASP A 216 -62.42 -85.76 -25.49
N GLN A 217 -61.76 -86.56 -24.66
CA GLN A 217 -61.70 -88.02 -24.82
C GLN A 217 -63.05 -88.70 -24.57
N ASN A 218 -63.79 -88.25 -23.55
CA ASN A 218 -65.14 -88.77 -23.27
C ASN A 218 -66.16 -88.43 -24.36
N LYS A 219 -66.00 -87.28 -25.05
CA LYS A 219 -66.79 -86.94 -26.24
C LYS A 219 -66.48 -87.82 -27.47
N LYS A 220 -65.32 -88.49 -27.51
CA LYS A 220 -64.94 -89.43 -28.58
C LYS A 220 -65.38 -90.88 -28.31
N LEU A 221 -66.03 -91.15 -27.18
CA LEU A 221 -66.56 -92.46 -26.78
C LEU A 221 -68.10 -92.52 -26.81
N GLN A 222 -68.78 -91.48 -27.30
CA GLN A 222 -70.15 -91.58 -27.80
C GLN A 222 -70.09 -91.79 -29.31
N ASP A 223 -70.35 -93.02 -29.74
CA ASP A 223 -70.62 -93.39 -31.13
C ASP A 223 -72.12 -93.70 -31.27
N PRO A 224 -72.66 -93.82 -32.48
CA PRO A 224 -73.12 -92.77 -33.39
C PRO A 224 -74.65 -92.77 -33.49
N ASP A 225 -75.21 -91.94 -34.34
CA ASP A 225 -76.65 -91.75 -34.60
C ASP A 225 -77.39 -90.92 -33.55
N ASP A 226 -77.37 -89.60 -33.71
CA ASP A 226 -78.56 -88.97 -34.27
C ASP A 226 -78.31 -87.52 -34.71
N PHE A 227 -79.02 -87.13 -35.77
CA PHE A 227 -79.22 -85.76 -36.27
C PHE A 227 -78.05 -85.02 -36.93
N LEU A 228 -77.95 -85.28 -38.24
CA LEU A 228 -78.18 -84.25 -39.26
C LEU A 228 -78.88 -83.00 -38.70
N ILE A 229 -78.16 -81.88 -38.59
CA ILE A 229 -78.64 -80.54 -38.98
C ILE A 229 -77.42 -79.64 -39.24
N ARG A 230 -77.29 -79.30 -40.52
CA ARG A 230 -76.80 -78.03 -41.07
C ARG A 230 -75.48 -77.46 -40.53
N LYS A 231 -74.48 -77.58 -41.42
CA LYS A 231 -73.79 -76.43 -42.02
C LYS A 231 -74.53 -75.10 -41.78
N THR A 232 -74.01 -74.32 -40.85
CA THR A 232 -74.01 -72.85 -40.96
C THR A 232 -72.60 -72.40 -40.65
N ALA A 233 -71.83 -72.24 -41.73
CA ALA A 233 -70.69 -71.34 -41.73
C ALA A 233 -71.27 -69.93 -41.53
N GLN A 234 -71.46 -69.55 -40.29
CA GLN A 234 -71.70 -68.16 -39.92
C GLN A 234 -70.34 -67.62 -39.51
N SER A 235 -69.66 -67.04 -40.51
CA SER A 235 -68.62 -66.06 -40.30
C SER A 235 -69.19 -64.98 -39.37
N VAL A 236 -68.95 -65.13 -38.07
CA VAL A 236 -69.13 -64.01 -37.15
C VAL A 236 -67.95 -63.11 -37.42
N ASP A 237 -68.22 -62.11 -38.24
CA ASP A 237 -67.44 -60.92 -38.47
C ASP A 237 -67.32 -60.17 -37.12
N THR A 238 -66.54 -60.69 -36.17
CA THR A 238 -66.06 -59.88 -35.06
C THR A 238 -64.96 -59.01 -35.63
N LYS A 239 -65.39 -57.85 -36.16
CA LYS A 239 -64.56 -56.65 -36.25
C LYS A 239 -64.05 -56.30 -34.85
N PHE A 240 -63.05 -57.02 -34.37
CA PHE A 240 -62.10 -56.44 -33.44
C PHE A 240 -61.35 -55.40 -34.26
N LYS A 241 -61.79 -54.15 -34.13
CA LYS A 241 -60.89 -53.02 -34.27
C LYS A 241 -59.74 -53.28 -33.31
N ILE A 242 -58.64 -53.81 -33.83
CA ILE A 242 -57.33 -53.56 -33.25
C ILE A 242 -57.12 -52.07 -33.50
N GLU A 243 -57.67 -51.23 -32.61
CA GLU A 243 -57.05 -49.94 -32.36
C GLU A 243 -55.62 -50.30 -32.00
N LYS A 244 -54.68 -49.98 -32.91
CA LYS A 244 -53.28 -49.82 -32.53
C LYS A 244 -53.31 -48.98 -31.26
N LEU A 245 -53.00 -49.61 -30.13
CA LEU A 245 -52.65 -48.90 -28.90
C LEU A 245 -51.50 -47.98 -29.29
N LYS A 246 -51.84 -46.74 -29.68
CA LYS A 246 -50.93 -45.63 -29.68
C LYS A 246 -50.57 -45.47 -28.23
N ILE A 247 -49.43 -46.03 -27.84
CA ILE A 247 -48.75 -45.65 -26.61
C ILE A 247 -48.65 -44.12 -26.68
N PRO A 248 -49.33 -43.36 -25.82
CA PRO A 248 -49.15 -41.93 -25.79
C PRO A 248 -47.69 -41.70 -25.39
N ARG A 249 -46.92 -40.99 -26.23
CA ARG A 249 -45.58 -40.49 -25.87
C ARG A 249 -45.68 -39.34 -24.85
N ASN A 250 -46.48 -39.52 -23.80
CA ASN A 250 -46.60 -38.60 -22.68
C ASN A 250 -46.48 -39.39 -21.37
N TYR A 251 -45.34 -40.05 -21.17
CA TYR A 251 -44.78 -40.14 -19.83
C TYR A 251 -44.12 -38.79 -19.55
N GLN A 252 -44.95 -37.78 -19.27
CA GLN A 252 -44.51 -36.74 -18.35
C GLN A 252 -44.53 -37.41 -16.98
N SER A 253 -43.34 -37.73 -16.49
CA SER A 253 -43.04 -37.92 -15.09
C SER A 253 -43.88 -36.95 -14.26
N SER A 254 -44.63 -37.49 -13.30
CA SER A 254 -45.33 -36.73 -12.28
C SER A 254 -44.35 -35.77 -11.61
N LEU A 255 -44.44 -34.50 -12.01
CA LEU A 255 -43.81 -33.38 -11.36
C LEU A 255 -44.41 -33.27 -9.95
N SER A 256 -43.53 -33.41 -8.98
CA SER A 256 -43.73 -33.03 -7.58
C SER A 256 -44.30 -31.61 -7.49
N PRO A 257 -45.29 -31.34 -6.61
CA PRO A 257 -45.95 -30.05 -6.55
C PRO A 257 -45.09 -29.09 -5.72
N ASP A 258 -44.00 -28.55 -6.28
CA ASP A 258 -43.23 -27.47 -5.64
C ASP A 258 -42.24 -26.72 -6.55
N ARG A 259 -42.54 -26.62 -7.86
CA ARG A 259 -41.74 -25.77 -8.77
C ARG A 259 -42.60 -24.83 -9.60
N ASN A 260 -43.19 -23.85 -8.93
CA ASN A 260 -43.59 -22.59 -9.56
C ASN A 260 -42.39 -21.63 -9.69
N LEU A 261 -41.28 -22.12 -10.25
CA LEU A 261 -40.30 -21.23 -10.87
C LEU A 261 -40.70 -21.19 -12.33
N ILE A 262 -41.37 -20.10 -12.72
CA ILE A 262 -41.65 -19.74 -14.10
C ILE A 262 -40.28 -19.67 -14.81
N LEU A 263 -39.87 -20.78 -15.41
CA LEU A 263 -38.85 -20.81 -16.45
C LEU A 263 -39.54 -20.22 -17.67
N THR A 264 -39.54 -18.88 -17.77
CA THR A 264 -39.77 -18.22 -19.05
C THR A 264 -38.81 -18.85 -20.04
N GLU A 265 -39.33 -19.44 -21.12
CA GLU A 265 -38.55 -19.83 -22.29
C GLU A 265 -37.75 -18.61 -22.75
N ARG A 266 -36.49 -18.51 -22.30
CA ARG A 266 -35.56 -17.52 -22.80
C ARG A 266 -35.22 -17.96 -24.20
N THR A 267 -35.90 -17.37 -25.18
CA THR A 267 -35.49 -17.51 -26.57
C THR A 267 -34.06 -16.98 -26.72
N ALA A 268 -33.24 -17.62 -27.56
CA ALA A 268 -31.86 -17.16 -27.83
C ALA A 268 -31.78 -15.67 -28.21
N LYS A 269 -32.88 -15.12 -28.74
CA LYS A 269 -33.03 -13.69 -29.08
C LYS A 269 -33.03 -12.78 -27.84
N THR A 270 -33.67 -13.19 -26.74
CA THR A 270 -33.67 -12.43 -25.47
C THR A 270 -32.34 -12.47 -24.73
N GLU A 271 -31.59 -13.58 -24.84
CA GLU A 271 -30.24 -13.67 -24.25
C GLU A 271 -29.23 -12.80 -25.01
N SER A 272 -29.34 -12.75 -26.33
CA SER A 272 -28.53 -11.88 -27.19
C SER A 272 -28.72 -10.40 -26.86
N THR A 273 -29.95 -9.92 -26.70
CA THR A 273 -30.22 -8.52 -26.34
C THR A 273 -29.67 -8.17 -24.96
N LEU A 274 -29.83 -9.05 -23.98
CA LEU A 274 -29.33 -8.82 -22.62
C LEU A 274 -27.80 -8.74 -22.57
N MET A 275 -27.12 -9.56 -23.37
CA MET A 275 -25.66 -9.54 -23.48
C MET A 275 -25.15 -8.26 -24.16
N ASN A 276 -25.85 -7.77 -25.18
CA ASN A 276 -25.53 -6.51 -25.84
C ASN A 276 -25.74 -5.31 -24.90
N ASP A 277 -26.83 -5.29 -24.14
CA ASP A 277 -27.11 -4.25 -23.15
C ASP A 277 -26.04 -4.22 -22.05
N LEU A 278 -25.61 -5.39 -21.58
CA LEU A 278 -24.52 -5.50 -20.60
C LEU A 278 -23.17 -5.05 -21.19
N GLN A 279 -22.87 -5.35 -22.46
CA GLN A 279 -21.67 -4.85 -23.12
C GLN A 279 -21.68 -3.33 -23.22
N LEU A 280 -22.83 -2.74 -23.55
CA LEU A 280 -22.98 -1.29 -23.64
C LEU A 280 -22.82 -0.64 -22.26
N LEU A 281 -23.50 -1.15 -21.24
CA LEU A 281 -23.46 -0.62 -19.88
C LEU A 281 -22.05 -0.65 -19.28
N LEU A 282 -21.33 -1.75 -19.49
CA LEU A 282 -19.98 -1.95 -18.98
C LEU A 282 -18.89 -1.44 -19.94
N SER A 283 -19.27 -0.89 -21.10
CA SER A 283 -18.36 -0.39 -22.14
C SER A 283 -17.32 -1.43 -22.57
N VAL A 284 -17.77 -2.64 -22.88
CA VAL A 284 -16.89 -3.79 -23.18
C VAL A 284 -17.00 -4.20 -24.65
N GLU A 285 -15.87 -4.16 -25.37
CA GLU A 285 -15.79 -4.45 -26.81
C GLU A 285 -16.12 -5.91 -27.18
N SER A 286 -15.94 -6.86 -26.26
CA SER A 286 -16.21 -8.28 -26.51
C SER A 286 -17.01 -8.96 -25.40
N PRO A 287 -17.92 -9.89 -25.71
CA PRO A 287 -18.68 -10.64 -24.70
C PRO A 287 -17.77 -11.45 -23.77
N SER A 288 -16.59 -11.87 -24.24
CA SER A 288 -15.59 -12.61 -23.47
C SER A 288 -14.98 -11.78 -22.32
N LYS A 289 -14.96 -10.45 -22.42
CA LYS A 289 -14.45 -9.52 -21.39
C LYS A 289 -15.54 -9.07 -20.41
N LEU A 290 -16.78 -9.52 -20.60
CA LEU A 290 -17.92 -9.08 -19.81
C LEU A 290 -17.85 -9.64 -18.38
N MET A 291 -17.51 -10.92 -18.25
CA MET A 291 -17.35 -11.57 -16.94
C MET A 291 -16.22 -10.95 -16.12
N SER A 292 -15.07 -10.67 -16.74
CA SER A 292 -13.94 -10.02 -16.05
C SER A 292 -14.30 -8.60 -15.61
N SER A 293 -15.02 -7.84 -16.44
CA SER A 293 -15.49 -6.49 -16.09
C SER A 293 -16.50 -6.50 -14.93
N ILE A 294 -17.42 -7.47 -14.90
CA ILE A 294 -18.37 -7.66 -13.78
C ILE A 294 -17.64 -8.03 -12.49
N LEU A 295 -16.66 -8.93 -12.56
CA LEU A 295 -15.87 -9.32 -11.40
C LEU A 295 -15.09 -8.11 -10.84
N HIS A 296 -14.46 -7.33 -11.71
CA HIS A 296 -13.76 -6.10 -11.33
C HIS A 296 -14.71 -5.05 -10.72
N LEU A 297 -15.92 -4.89 -11.28
CA LEU A 297 -16.95 -4.00 -10.72
C LEU A 297 -17.41 -4.47 -9.33
N LYS A 298 -17.59 -5.78 -9.15
CA LYS A 298 -17.97 -6.37 -7.86
C LYS A 298 -16.87 -6.18 -6.82
N GLU A 299 -15.62 -6.32 -7.21
CA GLU A 299 -14.44 -6.13 -6.35
C GLU A 299 -14.25 -4.66 -5.98
N SER A 300 -14.30 -3.75 -6.96
CA SER A 300 -14.27 -2.30 -6.70
C SER A 300 -15.42 -1.83 -5.81
N HIS A 301 -16.63 -2.38 -5.96
CA HIS A 301 -17.75 -2.08 -5.09
C HIS A 301 -17.57 -2.63 -3.66
N LYS A 302 -16.96 -3.81 -3.50
CA LYS A 302 -16.57 -4.32 -2.16
C LYS A 302 -15.55 -3.40 -1.50
N SER A 303 -14.52 -2.97 -2.24
CA SER A 303 -13.52 -2.02 -1.76
C SER A 303 -14.15 -0.68 -1.41
N TYR A 304 -15.07 -0.16 -2.24
CA TYR A 304 -15.82 1.07 -1.97
C TYR A 304 -16.59 1.00 -0.65
N LYS A 305 -17.26 -0.11 -0.34
CA LYS A 305 -17.93 -0.29 0.97
C LYS A 305 -16.95 -0.25 2.14
N LYS A 306 -15.77 -0.85 2.00
CA LYS A 306 -14.71 -0.77 3.03
C LYS A 306 -14.23 0.67 3.20
N TYR A 307 -13.96 1.38 2.12
CA TYR A 307 -13.59 2.80 2.14
C TYR A 307 -14.66 3.69 2.77
N GLN A 308 -15.93 3.43 2.49
CA GLN A 308 -17.05 4.18 3.06
C GLN A 308 -17.14 3.97 4.58
N ASN A 309 -16.93 2.75 5.07
CA ASN A 309 -16.89 2.46 6.50
C ASN A 309 -15.69 3.12 7.19
N PHE A 310 -14.52 3.06 6.57
CA PHE A 310 -13.32 3.74 7.06
C PHE A 310 -13.50 5.26 7.13
N TYR A 311 -14.05 5.84 6.07
CA TYR A 311 -14.38 7.27 6.04
C TYR A 311 -15.33 7.66 7.16
N LYS A 312 -16.39 6.88 7.42
CA LYS A 312 -17.31 7.12 8.54
C LYS A 312 -16.61 7.09 9.90
N GLN A 313 -15.71 6.13 10.10
CA GLN A 313 -14.95 6.02 11.35
C GLN A 313 -14.02 7.22 11.58
N ILE A 314 -13.27 7.63 10.55
CA ILE A 314 -12.41 8.82 10.66
C ILE A 314 -13.24 10.09 10.82
N SER A 315 -14.34 10.20 10.08
CA SER A 315 -15.27 11.33 10.18
C SER A 315 -15.78 11.50 11.61
N ALA A 316 -16.20 10.40 12.24
CA ALA A 316 -16.64 10.40 13.65
C ALA A 316 -15.50 10.78 14.61
N LEU A 317 -14.32 10.19 14.46
CA LEU A 317 -13.15 10.50 15.29
C LEU A 317 -12.76 11.98 15.19
N VAL A 318 -12.74 12.52 13.97
CA VAL A 318 -12.40 13.92 13.72
C VAL A 318 -13.45 14.86 14.29
N GLN A 319 -14.74 14.51 14.21
CA GLN A 319 -15.79 15.28 14.86
C GLN A 319 -15.64 15.28 16.39
N GLU A 320 -15.36 14.13 17.01
CA GLU A 320 -15.14 14.00 18.45
C GLU A 320 -13.92 14.78 18.95
N CYS A 321 -12.81 14.75 18.20
CA CYS A 321 -11.59 15.45 18.56
C CYS A 321 -11.60 16.95 18.19
N SER A 322 -12.53 17.37 17.33
CA SER A 322 -12.63 18.78 16.93
C SER A 322 -13.37 19.61 17.98
N PRO A 323 -13.03 20.90 18.14
CA PRO A 323 -13.80 21.82 18.97
C PRO A 323 -15.27 21.85 18.54
N SER A 324 -16.17 21.96 19.52
CA SER A 324 -17.61 22.02 19.26
C SER A 324 -17.95 23.18 18.30
N GLY A 325 -18.69 22.87 17.24
CA GLY A 325 -19.05 23.83 16.19
C GLY A 325 -18.02 23.99 15.06
N PHE A 326 -16.88 23.28 15.10
CA PHE A 326 -15.90 23.31 14.01
C PHE A 326 -16.45 22.70 12.71
N PHE A 327 -17.28 21.67 12.82
CA PHE A 327 -18.04 21.10 11.69
C PHE A 327 -19.54 21.29 11.91
N THR A 328 -20.22 21.88 10.92
CA THR A 328 -21.69 22.06 10.94
C THR A 328 -22.45 20.85 10.42
N SER A 329 -21.76 19.94 9.71
CA SER A 329 -22.29 18.72 9.12
C SER A 329 -21.19 17.65 9.08
N GLU A 330 -21.49 16.45 8.60
CA GLU A 330 -20.48 15.40 8.41
C GLU A 330 -19.33 15.93 7.52
N PRO A 331 -18.07 15.91 8.00
CA PRO A 331 -16.95 16.54 7.31
C PRO A 331 -16.57 15.76 6.05
N THR A 332 -16.44 16.46 4.92
CA THR A 332 -15.95 15.86 3.66
C THR A 332 -14.51 15.34 3.80
N PRO A 333 -14.06 14.40 2.96
CA PRO A 333 -12.68 13.87 3.03
C PRO A 333 -11.60 14.95 3.00
N ASN A 334 -11.80 16.01 2.21
CA ASN A 334 -10.88 17.14 2.14
C ASN A 334 -10.85 17.96 3.44
N GLN A 335 -12.00 18.10 4.12
CA GLN A 335 -12.08 18.80 5.41
C GLN A 335 -11.42 17.99 6.52
N ILE A 336 -11.65 16.67 6.55
CA ILE A 336 -10.96 15.72 7.42
C ILE A 336 -9.44 15.85 7.26
N TRP A 337 -8.95 15.76 6.02
CA TRP A 337 -7.52 15.84 5.74
C TRP A 337 -6.91 17.16 6.20
N LYS A 338 -7.52 18.29 5.84
CA LYS A 338 -7.07 19.62 6.27
C LYS A 338 -7.03 19.77 7.79
N TRP A 339 -8.00 19.18 8.49
CA TRP A 339 -8.04 19.22 9.95
C TRP A 339 -6.89 18.42 10.56
N ILE A 340 -6.66 17.19 10.09
CA ILE A 340 -5.55 16.34 10.53
C ILE A 340 -4.20 17.00 10.25
N THR A 341 -4.02 17.58 9.05
CA THR A 341 -2.77 18.26 8.69
C THR A 341 -2.50 19.45 9.60
N ARG A 342 -3.51 20.31 9.86
CA ARG A 342 -3.36 21.43 10.79
C ARG A 342 -3.03 20.97 12.20
N LEU A 343 -3.67 19.90 12.68
CA LEU A 343 -3.36 19.34 14.00
C LEU A 343 -1.89 18.89 14.10
N LEU A 344 -1.38 18.24 13.05
CA LEU A 344 0.02 17.81 12.98
C LEU A 344 0.99 19.00 12.88
N GLU A 345 0.65 20.02 12.10
CA GLU A 345 1.44 21.26 12.00
C GLU A 345 1.57 21.94 13.36
N GLU A 346 0.46 22.11 14.08
CA GLU A 346 0.44 22.69 15.43
C GLU A 346 1.23 21.84 16.43
N TYR A 347 1.10 20.50 16.37
CA TYR A 347 1.89 19.59 17.20
C TYR A 347 3.40 19.73 16.93
N MET A 348 3.80 19.83 15.67
CA MET A 348 5.21 19.99 15.29
C MET A 348 5.75 21.36 15.72
N HIS A 349 4.95 22.43 15.62
CA HIS A 349 5.30 23.74 16.15
C HIS A 349 5.50 23.70 17.66
N LEU A 350 4.58 23.11 18.42
CA LEU A 350 4.72 22.94 19.87
C LEU A 350 6.00 22.18 20.23
N LYS A 351 6.30 21.08 19.52
CA LYS A 351 7.52 20.30 19.74
C LYS A 351 8.80 21.12 19.50
N GLN A 352 8.81 22.02 18.52
CA GLN A 352 9.93 22.93 18.22
C GLN A 352 10.04 24.11 19.18
N THR A 353 8.99 24.41 19.95
CA THR A 353 8.97 25.55 20.88
C THR A 353 9.31 25.12 22.32
N ILE A 354 9.15 23.84 22.63
CA ILE A 354 9.42 23.24 23.95
C ILE A 354 10.89 22.78 24.09
N TYR A 355 11.60 22.63 22.98
CA TYR A 355 13.05 22.38 22.89
C TYR A 355 13.74 23.54 22.19
#